data_AF-A0A1G0Z7L7-F1
#
_entry.id   AF-A0A1G0Z7L7-F1
#
_cell.length_a   1.000
_cell.length_b   1.000
_cell.length_c   1.000
_cell.angle_alpha   90.00
_cell.angle_beta   90.00
_cell.angle_gamma   90.00
#
_symmetry.space_group_name_H-M   'P 1'
#
loop_
_entity.id
_entity.type
_entity.pdbx_description
1 polymer ?
#
loop_
_entity_poly.entity_id
_entity_poly.type
_entity_poly.pdbx_seq_one_letter_code
_entity_poly.pdbx_strand_id
1 'polypeptide(L)'
;MRITNQIMDNRFIAACIFTAAFILCLTGTAADVDKNKKDGGKKKEQGKLYGQAVFPAEGRISLDEGTVEAWVSLDYSAGTTVIQDKSNIIPMIFFNFCEKVGNDKGKDNSDNYAGTDARMRLATFQNRRMVNYLAYNCSLFNYDAGESTLKAMRYDLEDFSWKENEWYFTAISWKKTGAGYDVFIYVNGKKKETAFDKSATTQIPKTLKDHLISIGSVSSAMGAVESLRISKKARTDEEMEASMKNGLSKDDSTLFLFDASTLTSMKKIHQEEFKNDTKVPDKGLFVGPYKTIKGKFGKAIQFHE
;
A
#
# COMPACT_ATOMS: atom_id res chain seq x y z
N MET A 1 -51.52 55.70 49.59
CA MET A 1 -51.91 55.54 48.18
C MET A 1 -50.61 55.48 47.39
N ARG A 2 -49.99 54.29 47.19
CA ARG A 2 -50.06 53.41 46.00
C ARG A 2 -50.08 54.22 44.69
N ILE A 3 -49.09 54.11 43.80
CA ILE A 3 -48.92 53.07 42.74
C ILE A 3 -47.44 53.16 42.25
N THR A 4 -46.59 52.12 42.41
CA THR A 4 -46.13 51.08 41.42
C THR A 4 -45.44 51.63 40.15
N ASN A 5 -44.15 51.40 39.92
CA ASN A 5 -43.42 50.20 39.43
C ASN A 5 -43.20 50.15 37.91
N GLN A 6 -42.08 49.50 37.52
CA GLN A 6 -41.70 48.91 36.23
C GLN A 6 -40.90 49.79 35.23
N ILE A 7 -39.89 49.31 34.49
CA ILE A 7 -39.07 48.08 34.39
C ILE A 7 -38.02 48.33 33.25
N MET A 8 -36.79 47.81 33.40
CA MET A 8 -35.81 47.27 32.39
C MET A 8 -35.49 48.06 31.08
N ASP A 9 -34.34 47.97 30.39
CA ASP A 9 -33.26 46.98 30.37
C ASP A 9 -31.99 47.50 29.65
N ASN A 10 -30.92 46.75 29.86
CA ASN A 10 -29.58 46.68 29.25
C ASN A 10 -29.37 47.05 27.77
N ARG A 11 -28.17 47.62 27.49
CA ARG A 11 -27.15 47.16 26.49
C ARG A 11 -25.96 48.16 26.46
N PHE A 12 -24.80 47.81 27.01
CA PHE A 12 -23.61 47.25 26.32
C PHE A 12 -23.13 48.06 25.09
N ILE A 13 -21.98 48.72 25.21
CA ILE A 13 -20.77 48.65 24.33
C ILE A 13 -19.73 49.64 24.89
N ALA A 14 -18.67 49.11 25.49
CA ALA A 14 -17.43 49.83 25.78
C ALA A 14 -16.27 48.90 25.39
N ALA A 15 -15.61 49.20 24.26
CA ALA A 15 -14.42 48.50 23.81
C ALA A 15 -13.59 49.44 22.93
N CYS A 16 -12.56 50.06 23.51
CA CYS A 16 -11.44 50.70 22.81
C CYS A 16 -10.27 50.91 23.80
N ILE A 17 -9.59 49.84 24.21
CA ILE A 17 -8.27 49.89 24.84
C ILE A 17 -7.46 48.73 24.25
N PHE A 18 -6.30 49.04 23.65
CA PHE A 18 -5.10 48.23 23.39
C PHE A 18 -4.49 48.47 21.99
N THR A 19 -3.82 49.61 21.84
CA THR A 19 -2.81 49.84 20.79
C THR A 19 -1.60 50.52 21.42
N ALA A 20 -0.74 49.74 22.07
CA ALA A 20 0.65 50.13 22.36
C ALA A 20 1.41 48.92 22.95
N ALA A 21 2.07 48.15 22.09
CA ALA A 21 3.33 47.44 22.38
C ALA A 21 3.58 46.40 21.27
N PHE A 22 4.29 46.76 20.21
CA PHE A 22 5.15 45.83 19.46
C PHE A 22 6.07 46.64 18.53
N ILE A 23 6.90 47.50 19.13
CA ILE A 23 8.10 48.04 18.49
C ILE A 23 9.23 47.75 19.48
N LEU A 24 10.08 46.79 19.14
CA LEU A 24 11.45 46.51 19.63
C LEU A 24 11.68 45.00 19.78
N CYS A 25 12.10 44.38 18.67
CA CYS A 25 13.08 43.29 18.63
C CYS A 25 13.48 43.07 17.17
N LEU A 26 14.11 44.09 16.57
CA LEU A 26 14.80 43.97 15.28
C LEU A 26 16.19 44.61 15.42
N THR A 27 17.12 43.86 16.01
CA THR A 27 18.56 44.01 15.76
C THR A 27 19.21 42.64 15.90
N GLY A 28 19.36 41.95 14.76
CA GLY A 28 20.19 40.77 14.59
C GLY A 28 20.87 40.89 13.23
N THR A 29 22.01 41.59 13.26
CA THR A 29 23.11 41.71 12.29
C THR A 29 22.99 41.01 10.94
N ALA A 30 23.16 41.82 9.89
CA ALA A 30 23.60 41.42 8.57
C ALA A 30 24.95 40.68 8.61
N ALA A 31 25.01 39.53 7.96
CA ALA A 31 26.13 39.06 7.15
C ALA A 31 25.66 37.89 6.27
N ASP A 32 26.16 37.87 5.03
CA ASP A 32 26.01 36.88 3.96
C ASP A 32 24.69 36.82 3.15
N VAL A 33 24.74 37.76 2.21
CA VAL A 33 24.06 37.86 0.92
C VAL A 33 24.37 36.65 0.02
N ASP A 34 23.38 36.31 -0.82
CA ASP A 34 23.43 35.52 -2.05
C ASP A 34 23.39 33.98 -1.99
N LYS A 35 22.15 33.46 -1.90
CA LYS A 35 21.63 32.44 -2.85
C LYS A 35 20.10 32.40 -2.88
N ASN A 36 19.47 33.57 -3.10
CA ASN A 36 18.06 33.63 -3.50
C ASN A 36 17.93 33.48 -5.02
N LYS A 37 17.74 32.24 -5.50
CA LYS A 37 16.96 32.03 -6.71
C LYS A 37 15.49 31.98 -6.32
N LYS A 38 14.75 32.97 -6.83
CA LYS A 38 13.31 33.13 -6.76
C LYS A 38 12.58 31.81 -7.05
N ASP A 39 11.98 31.22 -6.03
CA ASP A 39 10.76 30.44 -6.20
C ASP A 39 9.64 31.22 -5.51
N GLY A 40 8.72 31.71 -6.34
CA GLY A 40 7.56 32.48 -5.88
C GLY A 40 6.79 31.70 -4.82
N GLY A 41 6.29 32.43 -3.82
CA GLY A 41 5.56 31.92 -2.66
C GLY A 41 4.24 31.21 -2.97
N LYS A 42 4.29 30.10 -3.70
CA LYS A 42 3.30 29.04 -3.57
C LYS A 42 3.63 28.32 -2.26
N LYS A 43 2.73 28.39 -1.28
CA LYS A 43 2.69 27.38 -0.21
C LYS A 43 2.81 26.03 -0.91
N LYS A 44 3.90 25.30 -0.69
CA LYS A 44 3.98 23.89 -1.10
C LYS A 44 2.82 23.21 -0.39
N GLU A 45 1.81 22.82 -1.17
CA GLU A 45 0.72 21.99 -0.68
C GLU A 45 1.37 20.78 -0.01
N GLN A 46 1.01 20.53 1.25
CA GLN A 46 1.61 19.44 2.01
C GLN A 46 1.26 18.15 1.27
N GLY A 47 2.27 17.42 0.81
CA GLY A 47 2.06 16.22 0.00
C GLY A 47 1.19 15.22 0.76
N LYS A 48 0.26 14.56 0.06
CA LYS A 48 -0.54 13.49 0.65
C LYS A 48 0.39 12.42 1.22
N LEU A 49 0.13 12.01 2.47
CA LEU A 49 0.85 10.95 3.14
C LEU A 49 0.06 9.64 3.02
N TYR A 50 0.78 8.53 2.92
CA TYR A 50 0.21 7.20 2.72
C TYR A 50 0.75 6.18 3.73
N GLY A 51 -0.05 5.19 4.06
CA GLY A 51 0.26 4.13 4.99
C GLY A 51 0.98 2.98 4.30
N GLN A 52 1.80 2.26 5.07
CA GLN A 52 2.35 0.97 4.67
C GLN A 52 2.49 0.05 5.89
N ALA A 53 1.97 -1.16 5.78
CA ALA A 53 2.22 -2.23 6.74
C ALA A 53 3.36 -3.11 6.22
N VAL A 54 4.32 -3.44 7.08
CA VAL A 54 5.50 -4.24 6.74
C VAL A 54 5.70 -5.34 7.79
N PHE A 55 6.05 -6.54 7.34
CA PHE A 55 6.25 -7.73 8.17
C PHE A 55 7.48 -8.53 7.70
N PRO A 56 8.17 -9.26 8.59
CA PRO A 56 9.14 -10.27 8.15
C PRO A 56 8.44 -11.37 7.35
N ALA A 57 9.07 -11.85 6.28
CA ALA A 57 8.48 -12.86 5.39
C ALA A 57 8.84 -14.31 5.75
N GLU A 58 9.91 -14.52 6.52
CA GLU A 58 10.37 -15.85 6.93
C GLU A 58 9.22 -16.64 7.60
N GLY A 59 8.96 -17.85 7.09
CA GLY A 59 7.86 -18.72 7.55
C GLY A 59 6.44 -18.25 7.21
N ARG A 60 6.26 -17.11 6.53
CA ARG A 60 4.93 -16.53 6.22
C ARG A 60 4.48 -16.72 4.77
N ILE A 61 5.36 -17.25 3.93
CA ILE A 61 5.10 -17.55 2.53
C ILE A 61 5.87 -18.80 2.11
N SER A 62 5.25 -19.61 1.27
CA SER A 62 5.85 -20.78 0.62
C SER A 62 6.02 -20.50 -0.87
N LEU A 63 7.23 -20.69 -1.41
CA LEU A 63 7.54 -20.36 -2.79
C LEU A 63 7.25 -21.49 -3.78
N ASP A 64 7.15 -22.73 -3.30
CA ASP A 64 6.79 -23.87 -4.15
C ASP A 64 5.28 -23.90 -4.42
N GLU A 65 4.47 -23.52 -3.44
CA GLU A 65 3.01 -23.52 -3.54
C GLU A 65 2.41 -22.54 -2.54
N GLY A 66 1.35 -21.83 -2.93
CA GLY A 66 0.63 -20.94 -2.03
C GLY A 66 -0.50 -20.16 -2.69
N THR A 67 -1.24 -19.44 -1.87
CA THR A 67 -2.26 -18.49 -2.32
C THR A 67 -2.21 -17.23 -1.47
N VAL A 68 -2.22 -16.06 -2.09
CA VAL A 68 -2.52 -14.79 -1.43
C VAL A 68 -3.93 -14.40 -1.78
N GLU A 69 -4.77 -14.15 -0.77
CA GLU A 69 -6.16 -13.71 -0.91
C GLU A 69 -6.33 -12.39 -0.17
N ALA A 70 -7.12 -11.47 -0.71
CA ALA A 70 -7.39 -10.20 -0.07
C ALA A 70 -8.79 -9.66 -0.39
N TRP A 71 -9.44 -9.10 0.63
CA TRP A 71 -10.60 -8.22 0.47
C TRP A 71 -10.12 -6.77 0.39
N VAL A 72 -10.33 -6.15 -0.76
CA VAL A 72 -9.74 -4.85 -1.09
C VAL A 72 -10.77 -3.90 -1.66
N SER A 73 -10.53 -2.61 -1.51
CA SER A 73 -11.27 -1.54 -2.17
C SER A 73 -10.28 -0.48 -2.68
N LEU A 74 -10.61 0.16 -3.80
CA LEU A 74 -9.81 1.23 -4.37
C LEU A 74 -10.59 2.54 -4.25
N ASP A 75 -9.89 3.63 -3.93
CA ASP A 75 -10.50 4.97 -3.84
C ASP A 75 -10.53 5.66 -5.22
N TYR A 76 -10.47 4.87 -6.29
CA TYR A 76 -10.55 5.34 -7.67
C TYR A 76 -11.18 4.24 -8.52
N SER A 77 -11.81 4.63 -9.63
CA SER A 77 -12.42 3.71 -10.59
C SER A 77 -11.43 3.32 -11.69
N ALA A 78 -11.74 2.28 -12.46
CA ALA A 78 -10.93 1.88 -13.62
C ALA A 78 -10.73 3.03 -14.63
N GLY A 79 -11.69 3.96 -14.75
CA GLY A 79 -11.63 5.13 -15.62
C GLY A 79 -11.11 6.41 -14.97
N THR A 80 -10.85 6.42 -13.65
CA THR A 80 -10.35 7.61 -12.95
C THR A 80 -8.84 7.72 -13.16
N THR A 81 -8.38 8.88 -13.64
CA THR A 81 -6.94 9.16 -13.83
C THR A 81 -6.29 9.57 -12.51
N VAL A 82 -5.23 8.88 -12.10
CA VAL A 82 -4.52 9.13 -10.83
C VAL A 82 -3.22 9.96 -11.03
N ILE A 83 -2.88 10.43 -12.25
CA ILE A 83 -1.57 11.06 -12.51
C ILE A 83 -1.61 12.27 -13.46
N GLN A 84 -0.78 13.26 -13.09
CA GLN A 84 -0.22 14.34 -13.91
C GLN A 84 0.91 13.83 -14.85
N ASP A 85 0.57 13.75 -16.13
CA ASP A 85 1.39 13.80 -17.36
C ASP A 85 2.60 12.87 -17.66
N LYS A 86 3.37 12.21 -16.76
CA LYS A 86 4.66 11.59 -17.23
C LYS A 86 5.16 10.23 -16.70
N SER A 87 4.50 9.51 -15.78
CA SER A 87 5.05 8.25 -15.21
C SER A 87 4.05 7.11 -15.08
N ASN A 88 4.54 5.87 -15.04
CA ASN A 88 3.75 4.74 -14.53
C ASN A 88 3.60 4.92 -13.01
N ILE A 89 2.39 4.76 -12.48
CA ILE A 89 2.15 4.75 -11.02
C ILE A 89 1.61 3.40 -10.59
N ILE A 90 1.86 3.08 -9.32
CA ILE A 90 1.33 1.93 -8.62
C ILE A 90 0.36 2.46 -7.56
N PRO A 91 -0.92 2.70 -7.88
CA PRO A 91 -1.81 3.38 -6.96
C PRO A 91 -2.04 2.61 -5.66
N MET A 92 -2.01 1.28 -5.72
CA MET A 92 -2.16 0.43 -4.55
C MET A 92 -1.36 -0.87 -4.68
N ILE A 93 -0.68 -1.24 -3.58
CA ILE A 93 -0.02 -2.54 -3.43
C ILE A 93 -0.83 -3.38 -2.44
N PHE A 94 -1.48 -4.43 -2.92
CA PHE A 94 -2.22 -5.36 -2.06
C PHE A 94 -1.27 -6.34 -1.37
N PHE A 95 -0.24 -6.78 -2.08
CA PHE A 95 0.78 -7.68 -1.57
C PHE A 95 2.10 -7.40 -2.28
N ASN A 96 3.20 -7.37 -1.54
CA ASN A 96 4.54 -7.28 -2.09
C ASN A 96 5.52 -8.02 -1.18
N PHE A 97 6.18 -9.03 -1.74
CA PHE A 97 7.33 -9.72 -1.18
C PHE A 97 8.60 -9.12 -1.78
N CYS A 98 9.51 -8.66 -0.92
CA CYS A 98 10.70 -7.90 -1.32
C CYS A 98 11.84 -8.07 -0.30
N GLU A 99 13.08 -7.81 -0.70
CA GLU A 99 14.25 -7.88 0.19
C GLU A 99 14.46 -6.63 1.05
N LYS A 100 14.02 -5.47 0.57
CA LYS A 100 14.23 -4.17 1.23
C LYS A 100 12.99 -3.29 1.10
N VAL A 101 12.80 -2.44 2.10
CA VAL A 101 11.80 -1.36 2.12
C VAL A 101 12.49 -0.07 2.58
N GLY A 102 11.90 1.10 2.27
CA GLY A 102 12.40 2.40 2.70
C GLY A 102 12.38 3.45 1.58
N ASN A 103 12.50 4.73 1.96
CA ASN A 103 12.42 5.86 1.04
C ASN A 103 13.78 6.35 0.53
N ASP A 104 14.89 5.80 1.02
CA ASP A 104 16.20 6.27 0.62
C ASP A 104 16.50 5.80 -0.81
N LYS A 105 16.71 6.76 -1.71
CA LYS A 105 17.25 6.55 -3.05
C LYS A 105 18.70 6.08 -2.93
N GLY A 106 18.89 4.83 -2.54
CA GLY A 106 20.15 4.16 -2.78
C GLY A 106 20.46 4.25 -4.28
N LYS A 107 21.68 4.65 -4.63
CA LYS A 107 22.21 4.32 -5.95
C LYS A 107 22.31 2.80 -5.99
N ASP A 108 21.29 2.13 -6.52
CA ASP A 108 21.43 0.74 -6.94
C ASP A 108 22.39 0.73 -8.13
N ASN A 109 23.68 0.70 -7.82
CA ASN A 109 24.72 0.27 -8.76
C ASN A 109 24.65 -1.25 -8.81
N SER A 110 23.77 -1.81 -9.62
CA SER A 110 23.84 -3.22 -9.94
C SER A 110 23.43 -3.48 -11.40
N ASP A 111 24.37 -3.18 -12.30
CA ASP A 111 24.41 -3.76 -13.64
C ASP A 111 24.60 -5.30 -13.62
N ASN A 112 24.66 -5.92 -12.43
CA ASN A 112 24.72 -7.36 -12.25
C ASN A 112 23.59 -7.83 -11.32
N TYR A 113 22.58 -8.46 -11.92
CA TYR A 113 21.52 -9.17 -11.21
C TYR A 113 22.12 -10.40 -10.50
N ALA A 114 22.16 -10.39 -9.16
CA ALA A 114 22.79 -11.45 -8.36
C ALA A 114 21.87 -12.64 -8.03
N GLY A 115 20.66 -12.72 -8.60
CA GLY A 115 19.80 -13.91 -8.50
C GLY A 115 19.14 -14.17 -7.14
N THR A 116 19.24 -13.25 -6.17
CA THR A 116 18.53 -13.36 -4.87
C THR A 116 17.22 -12.59 -4.82
N ASP A 117 17.04 -11.58 -5.70
CA ASP A 117 15.91 -10.66 -5.75
C ASP A 117 14.54 -11.36 -5.79
N ALA A 118 13.98 -11.55 -4.61
CA ALA A 118 12.65 -12.10 -4.44
C ALA A 118 11.63 -10.97 -4.60
N ARG A 119 10.86 -10.99 -5.69
CA ARG A 119 9.86 -9.96 -6.03
C ARG A 119 8.57 -10.66 -6.41
N MET A 120 7.61 -10.74 -5.49
CA MET A 120 6.24 -11.16 -5.80
C MET A 120 5.31 -10.02 -5.44
N ARG A 121 4.54 -9.49 -6.38
CA ARG A 121 3.72 -8.29 -6.16
C ARG A 121 2.37 -8.42 -6.83
N LEU A 122 1.32 -8.31 -6.04
CA LEU A 122 -0.04 -8.06 -6.51
C LEU A 122 -0.37 -6.58 -6.25
N ALA A 123 -0.49 -5.81 -7.31
CA ALA A 123 -0.71 -4.38 -7.23
C ALA A 123 -1.51 -3.87 -8.43
N THR A 124 -2.14 -2.72 -8.26
CA THR A 124 -2.70 -1.97 -9.38
C THR A 124 -1.63 -1.11 -10.01
N PHE A 125 -1.72 -0.91 -11.31
CA PHE A 125 -0.82 -0.09 -12.09
C PHE A 125 -1.63 0.81 -13.00
N GLN A 126 -1.15 2.04 -13.16
CA GLN A 126 -1.61 2.93 -14.21
C GLN A 126 -0.45 3.21 -15.16
N ASN A 127 -0.63 2.90 -16.44
CA ASN A 127 0.38 3.18 -17.46
C ASN A 127 0.22 4.58 -18.06
N ARG A 128 1.17 4.98 -18.92
CA ARG A 128 1.14 6.25 -19.67
C ARG A 128 -0.09 6.43 -20.58
N ARG A 129 -0.77 5.35 -20.95
CA ARG A 129 -2.01 5.38 -21.73
C ARG A 129 -3.25 5.49 -20.84
N MET A 130 -3.06 5.75 -19.55
CA MET A 130 -4.10 5.87 -18.53
C MET A 130 -4.92 4.59 -18.30
N VAL A 131 -4.43 3.45 -18.79
CA VAL A 131 -5.07 2.16 -18.52
C VAL A 131 -4.70 1.71 -17.12
N ASN A 132 -5.72 1.44 -16.31
CA ASN A 132 -5.59 0.85 -14.99
C ASN A 132 -5.70 -0.67 -15.10
N TYR A 133 -4.71 -1.38 -14.59
CA TYR A 133 -4.70 -2.85 -14.58
C TYR A 133 -4.26 -3.39 -13.23
N LEU A 134 -4.80 -4.55 -12.88
CA LEU A 134 -4.27 -5.41 -11.83
C LEU A 134 -3.11 -6.20 -12.43
N ALA A 135 -1.94 -6.16 -11.77
CA ALA A 135 -0.82 -6.99 -12.17
C ALA A 135 -0.30 -7.83 -11.02
N TYR A 136 0.02 -9.07 -11.37
CA TYR A 136 0.89 -9.91 -10.59
C TYR A 136 2.25 -10.00 -11.27
N ASN A 137 3.28 -9.43 -10.63
CA ASN A 137 4.67 -9.52 -11.07
C ASN A 137 5.41 -10.48 -10.15
N CYS A 138 6.18 -11.39 -10.70
CA CYS A 138 6.85 -12.41 -9.90
C CYS A 138 8.21 -12.77 -10.49
N SER A 139 9.30 -12.58 -9.73
CA SER A 139 10.64 -12.96 -10.15
C SER A 139 10.88 -14.47 -10.16
N LEU A 140 9.97 -15.29 -9.58
CA LEU A 140 10.01 -16.76 -9.72
C LEU A 140 9.95 -17.15 -11.21
N PHE A 141 9.42 -16.28 -12.07
CA PHE A 141 9.18 -16.53 -13.49
C PHE A 141 10.13 -15.74 -14.41
N ASN A 142 11.33 -15.41 -13.93
CA ASN A 142 12.33 -14.71 -14.75
C ASN A 142 12.82 -15.60 -15.91
N TYR A 143 12.79 -15.00 -17.10
CA TYR A 143 13.40 -15.53 -18.31
C TYR A 143 14.88 -15.10 -18.36
N ASP A 144 15.75 -16.09 -18.49
CA ASP A 144 17.17 -16.02 -18.87
C ASP A 144 18.16 -15.12 -18.10
N ALA A 145 19.33 -15.71 -17.86
CA ALA A 145 20.53 -15.03 -17.41
C ALA A 145 20.99 -14.01 -18.47
N GLY A 146 20.52 -12.77 -18.39
CA GLY A 146 21.00 -11.66 -19.21
C GLY A 146 19.95 -10.61 -19.60
N GLU A 147 18.65 -10.95 -19.62
CA GLU A 147 17.59 -10.01 -19.94
C GLU A 147 16.53 -9.97 -18.83
N SER A 148 16.48 -8.88 -18.08
CA SER A 148 15.60 -8.68 -16.93
C SER A 148 14.12 -8.48 -17.31
N THR A 149 13.50 -9.43 -18.02
CA THR A 149 12.07 -9.38 -18.32
C THR A 149 11.27 -10.13 -17.26
N LEU A 150 10.80 -9.39 -16.25
CA LEU A 150 9.81 -9.87 -15.29
C LEU A 150 8.52 -10.25 -16.04
N LYS A 151 8.18 -11.54 -16.08
CA LYS A 151 6.86 -11.97 -16.53
C LYS A 151 5.80 -11.51 -15.54
N ALA A 152 4.72 -10.96 -16.09
CA ALA A 152 3.62 -10.42 -15.31
C ALA A 152 2.30 -10.89 -15.91
N MET A 153 1.38 -11.32 -15.04
CA MET A 153 -0.03 -11.45 -15.42
C MET A 153 -0.64 -10.06 -15.26
N ARG A 154 -1.26 -9.53 -16.33
CA ARG A 154 -1.87 -8.19 -16.34
C ARG A 154 -3.30 -8.29 -16.83
N TYR A 155 -4.21 -7.68 -16.09
CA TYR A 155 -5.62 -7.65 -16.42
C TYR A 155 -6.19 -6.27 -16.19
N ASP A 156 -6.86 -5.74 -17.20
CA ASP A 156 -7.47 -4.43 -17.11
C ASP A 156 -8.53 -4.44 -16.01
N LEU A 157 -8.59 -3.39 -15.20
CA LEU A 157 -9.58 -3.31 -14.12
C LEU A 157 -11.01 -3.32 -14.67
N GLU A 158 -11.19 -2.91 -15.92
CA GLU A 158 -12.46 -2.96 -16.65
C GLU A 158 -12.97 -4.38 -16.86
N ASP A 159 -12.09 -5.38 -17.04
CA ASP A 159 -12.46 -6.80 -17.18
C ASP A 159 -13.23 -7.33 -15.94
N PHE A 160 -12.96 -6.72 -14.79
CA PHE A 160 -13.60 -7.03 -13.51
C PHE A 160 -14.65 -6.01 -13.10
N SER A 161 -14.95 -5.04 -13.97
CA SER A 161 -15.89 -3.96 -13.70
C SER A 161 -15.56 -3.24 -12.39
N TRP A 162 -14.28 -2.93 -12.18
CA TRP A 162 -13.81 -2.32 -10.94
C TRP A 162 -14.39 -0.91 -10.77
N LYS A 163 -15.06 -0.67 -9.65
CA LYS A 163 -15.66 0.60 -9.26
C LYS A 163 -14.99 1.13 -8.01
N GLU A 164 -14.94 2.45 -7.94
CA GLU A 164 -14.46 3.19 -6.78
C GLU A 164 -15.29 2.85 -5.54
N ASN A 165 -14.61 2.65 -4.41
CA ASN A 165 -15.20 2.35 -3.10
C ASN A 165 -16.06 1.07 -3.03
N GLU A 166 -16.04 0.22 -4.06
CA GLU A 166 -16.61 -1.12 -4.01
C GLU A 166 -15.58 -2.14 -3.49
N TRP A 167 -16.07 -3.22 -2.90
CA TRP A 167 -15.25 -4.29 -2.32
C TRP A 167 -15.07 -5.44 -3.31
N TYR A 168 -13.82 -5.84 -3.49
CA TYR A 168 -13.42 -6.95 -4.36
C TYR A 168 -12.65 -7.99 -3.57
N PHE A 169 -13.00 -9.25 -3.79
CA PHE A 169 -12.17 -10.39 -3.42
C PHE A 169 -11.17 -10.61 -4.54
N THR A 170 -9.89 -10.58 -4.20
CA THR A 170 -8.80 -10.88 -5.12
C THR A 170 -7.98 -12.05 -4.58
N ALA A 171 -7.55 -12.96 -5.44
CA ALA A 171 -6.59 -13.98 -5.09
C ALA A 171 -5.57 -14.19 -6.20
N ILE A 172 -4.36 -14.58 -5.80
CA ILE A 172 -3.31 -15.09 -6.66
C ILE A 172 -2.82 -16.41 -6.07
N SER A 173 -2.88 -17.47 -6.85
CA SER A 173 -2.47 -18.81 -6.44
C SER A 173 -1.38 -19.32 -7.37
N TRP A 174 -0.40 -20.03 -6.83
CA TRP A 174 0.67 -20.65 -7.59
C TRP A 174 0.98 -22.04 -7.07
N LYS A 175 1.38 -22.91 -7.98
CA LYS A 175 1.81 -24.27 -7.68
C LYS A 175 2.93 -24.70 -8.60
N LYS A 176 4.05 -25.12 -8.02
CA LYS A 176 5.16 -25.72 -8.75
C LYS A 176 4.76 -27.08 -9.28
N THR A 177 5.11 -27.33 -10.54
CA THR A 177 4.89 -28.59 -11.24
C THR A 177 6.22 -29.13 -11.76
N GLY A 178 6.22 -30.34 -12.32
CA GLY A 178 7.40 -30.86 -13.02
C GLY A 178 7.79 -30.00 -14.24
N ALA A 179 6.83 -29.27 -14.81
CA ALA A 179 6.99 -28.44 -16.00
C ALA A 179 7.30 -26.97 -15.69
N GLY A 180 7.19 -26.52 -14.44
CA GLY A 180 7.39 -25.12 -14.06
C GLY A 180 6.43 -24.68 -12.95
N TYR A 181 5.62 -23.66 -13.20
CA TYR A 181 4.59 -23.18 -12.27
C TYR A 181 3.25 -22.96 -12.97
N ASP A 182 2.19 -23.45 -12.35
CA ASP A 182 0.83 -23.08 -12.69
C ASP A 182 0.40 -21.93 -11.79
N VAL A 183 -0.15 -20.87 -12.39
CA VAL A 183 -0.52 -19.65 -11.68
C VAL A 183 -1.89 -19.18 -12.15
N PHE A 184 -2.71 -18.68 -11.24
CA PHE A 184 -3.97 -18.04 -11.62
C PHE A 184 -4.28 -16.83 -10.76
N ILE A 185 -4.95 -15.84 -11.37
CA ILE A 185 -5.59 -14.73 -10.67
C ILE A 185 -7.09 -15.01 -10.60
N TYR A 186 -7.68 -14.71 -9.46
CA TYR A 186 -9.11 -14.81 -9.19
C TYR A 186 -9.63 -13.46 -8.71
N VAL A 187 -10.70 -12.94 -9.33
CA VAL A 187 -11.36 -11.71 -8.87
C VAL A 187 -12.86 -11.88 -8.93
N ASN A 188 -13.53 -11.84 -7.77
CA ASN A 188 -14.99 -11.97 -7.64
C ASN A 188 -15.61 -13.08 -8.51
N GLY A 189 -15.10 -14.30 -8.45
CA GLY A 189 -15.63 -15.41 -9.26
C GLY A 189 -14.96 -15.60 -10.62
N LYS A 190 -14.25 -14.59 -11.13
CA LYS A 190 -13.59 -14.65 -12.45
C LYS A 190 -12.14 -15.12 -12.30
N LYS A 191 -11.83 -16.27 -12.90
CA LYS A 191 -10.49 -16.87 -12.89
C LYS A 191 -9.79 -16.65 -14.23
N LYS A 192 -8.48 -16.38 -14.19
CA LYS A 192 -7.60 -16.39 -15.36
C LYS A 192 -6.29 -17.11 -15.01
N GLU A 193 -5.93 -18.08 -15.84
CA GLU A 193 -4.82 -19.01 -15.59
C GLU A 193 -3.66 -18.75 -16.56
N THR A 194 -2.45 -19.06 -16.14
CA THR A 194 -1.23 -19.02 -16.95
C THR A 194 -0.25 -20.05 -16.40
N ALA A 195 0.42 -20.77 -17.30
CA ALA A 195 1.54 -21.63 -16.94
C ALA A 195 2.86 -20.93 -17.29
N PHE A 196 3.85 -21.10 -16.43
CA PHE A 196 5.23 -20.64 -16.65
C PHE A 196 6.14 -21.85 -16.72
N ASP A 197 6.68 -22.13 -17.90
CA ASP A 197 7.57 -23.27 -18.12
C ASP A 197 8.86 -23.16 -17.29
N LYS A 198 9.50 -24.31 -17.03
CA LYS A 198 10.73 -24.42 -16.24
C LYS A 198 11.89 -23.60 -16.80
N SER A 199 11.97 -23.42 -18.11
CA SER A 199 12.97 -22.55 -18.75
C SER A 199 12.74 -21.06 -18.46
N ALA A 200 11.52 -20.69 -18.09
CA ALA A 200 11.11 -19.35 -17.73
C ALA A 200 11.00 -19.18 -16.21
N THR A 201 11.60 -20.06 -15.40
CA THR A 201 11.58 -19.95 -13.94
C THR A 201 13.00 -19.93 -13.40
N THR A 202 13.25 -19.03 -12.44
CA THR A 202 14.51 -19.03 -11.70
C THR A 202 14.35 -19.83 -10.42
N GLN A 203 15.42 -20.48 -9.97
CA GLN A 203 15.47 -21.05 -8.63
C GLN A 203 15.56 -19.89 -7.64
N ILE A 204 14.43 -19.46 -7.08
CA ILE A 204 14.48 -18.52 -5.96
C ILE A 204 14.89 -19.29 -4.70
N PRO A 205 15.85 -18.77 -3.92
CA PRO A 205 16.18 -19.33 -2.63
C PRO A 205 14.95 -19.33 -1.71
N LYS A 206 14.96 -20.20 -0.70
CA LYS A 206 13.97 -20.15 0.38
C LYS A 206 13.85 -18.72 0.92
N THR A 207 12.73 -18.39 1.57
CA THR A 207 12.58 -17.11 2.25
C THR A 207 13.80 -16.82 3.12
N LEU A 208 14.44 -15.67 2.90
CA LEU A 208 15.57 -15.21 3.69
C LEU A 208 15.06 -14.32 4.84
N LYS A 209 15.91 -14.14 5.85
CA LYS A 209 15.58 -13.41 7.08
C LYS A 209 15.29 -11.93 6.84
N ASP A 210 15.92 -11.35 5.84
CA ASP A 210 15.75 -9.97 5.40
C ASP A 210 14.56 -9.77 4.46
N HIS A 211 13.96 -10.85 3.94
CA HIS A 211 12.77 -10.72 3.13
C HIS A 211 11.58 -10.20 3.94
N LEU A 212 10.80 -9.34 3.31
CA LEU A 212 9.67 -8.64 3.88
C LEU A 212 8.41 -8.86 3.05
N ILE A 213 7.27 -8.82 3.74
CA ILE A 213 5.94 -8.68 3.15
C ILE A 213 5.47 -7.25 3.43
N SER A 214 5.01 -6.54 2.41
CA SER A 214 4.41 -5.21 2.57
C SER A 214 3.04 -5.09 1.91
N ILE A 215 2.18 -4.29 2.53
CA ILE A 215 0.82 -3.96 2.11
C ILE A 215 0.68 -2.44 2.16
N GLY A 216 0.14 -1.83 1.10
CA GLY A 216 0.21 -0.39 0.90
C GLY A 216 1.63 0.06 0.49
N SER A 217 1.82 1.37 0.47
CA SER A 217 3.07 2.03 0.05
C SER A 217 3.03 3.47 0.51
N VAL A 218 4.12 3.91 1.16
CA VAL A 218 4.28 5.31 1.60
C VAL A 218 4.27 6.33 0.45
N SER A 219 4.49 5.88 -0.78
CA SER A 219 4.46 6.70 -1.99
C SER A 219 3.08 6.83 -2.61
N SER A 220 2.24 5.80 -2.46
CA SER A 220 0.93 5.69 -3.11
C SER A 220 0.17 4.48 -2.57
N ALA A 221 -0.88 4.72 -1.79
CA ALA A 221 -1.76 3.67 -1.27
C ALA A 221 -3.22 4.13 -1.30
N MET A 222 -3.75 4.30 -2.51
CA MET A 222 -5.13 4.75 -2.77
C MET A 222 -6.10 3.58 -2.73
N GLY A 223 -6.23 3.01 -1.54
CA GLY A 223 -7.25 2.01 -1.27
C GLY A 223 -7.30 1.59 0.18
N ALA A 224 -8.11 0.56 0.41
CA ALA A 224 -8.25 -0.09 1.69
C ALA A 224 -8.11 -1.62 1.56
N VAL A 225 -7.62 -2.24 2.62
CA VAL A 225 -7.57 -3.69 2.78
C VAL A 225 -8.35 -4.05 4.04
N GLU A 226 -9.38 -4.89 3.89
CA GLU A 226 -10.09 -5.45 5.04
C GLU A 226 -9.26 -6.57 5.67
N SER A 227 -8.85 -7.51 4.84
CA SER A 227 -8.06 -8.65 5.24
C SER A 227 -7.17 -9.12 4.09
N LEU A 228 -6.02 -9.67 4.44
CA LEU A 228 -5.13 -10.38 3.52
C LEU A 228 -4.67 -11.68 4.18
N ARG A 229 -4.83 -12.80 3.48
CA ARG A 229 -4.40 -14.12 3.92
C ARG A 229 -3.33 -14.67 2.97
N ILE A 230 -2.29 -15.27 3.54
CA ILE A 230 -1.31 -16.08 2.79
C ILE A 230 -1.45 -17.52 3.26
N SER A 231 -1.67 -18.42 2.30
CA SER A 231 -1.83 -19.86 2.48
C SER A 231 -0.56 -20.60 2.06
N LYS A 232 -0.25 -21.71 2.74
CA LYS A 232 0.85 -22.65 2.37
C LYS A 232 0.50 -23.59 1.21
N LYS A 233 -0.74 -23.57 0.73
CA LYS A 233 -1.24 -24.40 -0.36
C LYS A 233 -1.92 -23.55 -1.43
N ALA A 234 -1.97 -24.06 -2.65
CA ALA A 234 -2.79 -23.53 -3.72
C ALA A 234 -4.24 -23.90 -3.44
N ARG A 235 -5.05 -22.91 -3.07
CA ARG A 235 -6.47 -23.11 -2.78
C ARG A 235 -7.25 -23.47 -4.03
N THR A 236 -8.28 -24.30 -3.85
CA THR A 236 -9.22 -24.64 -4.91
C THR A 236 -10.23 -23.53 -5.14
N ASP A 237 -10.96 -23.60 -6.25
CA ASP A 237 -12.00 -22.62 -6.58
C ASP A 237 -13.12 -22.63 -5.51
N GLU A 238 -13.49 -23.80 -4.99
CA GLU A 238 -14.48 -23.92 -3.91
C GLU A 238 -14.02 -23.27 -2.60
N GLU A 239 -12.73 -23.42 -2.26
CA GLU A 239 -12.17 -22.80 -1.05
C GLU A 239 -12.11 -21.28 -1.15
N MET A 240 -11.78 -20.76 -2.33
CA MET A 240 -11.78 -19.33 -2.60
C MET A 240 -13.20 -18.76 -2.63
N GLU A 241 -14.16 -19.47 -3.23
CA GLU A 241 -15.58 -19.09 -3.20
C GLU A 241 -16.12 -19.04 -1.77
N ALA A 242 -15.78 -20.03 -0.94
CA ALA A 242 -16.14 -20.01 0.48
C ALA A 242 -15.53 -18.80 1.21
N SER A 243 -14.29 -18.45 0.88
CA SER A 243 -13.57 -17.32 1.47
C SER A 243 -14.12 -15.97 0.99
N MET A 244 -14.55 -15.89 -0.26
CA MET A 244 -15.27 -14.75 -0.80
C MET A 244 -16.64 -14.59 -0.12
N LYS A 245 -17.39 -15.68 0.10
CA LYS A 245 -18.71 -15.59 0.72
C LYS A 245 -18.67 -15.24 2.21
N ASN A 246 -17.69 -15.77 2.95
CA ASN A 246 -17.68 -15.73 4.41
C ASN A 246 -16.65 -14.74 5.00
N GLY A 247 -15.81 -14.14 4.16
CA GLY A 247 -14.65 -13.37 4.59
C GLY A 247 -13.43 -14.26 4.87
N LEU A 248 -12.26 -13.63 4.98
CA LEU A 248 -11.01 -14.35 5.25
C LEU A 248 -10.88 -14.66 6.74
N SER A 249 -10.52 -15.90 7.05
CA SER A 249 -10.22 -16.36 8.41
C SER A 249 -8.97 -17.26 8.43
N LYS A 250 -8.40 -17.45 9.62
CA LYS A 250 -7.30 -18.41 9.81
C LYS A 250 -7.85 -19.84 9.75
N ASP A 251 -7.16 -20.69 9.01
CA ASP A 251 -7.31 -22.14 9.02
C ASP A 251 -5.94 -22.81 9.08
N ASP A 252 -5.88 -24.14 9.07
CA ASP A 252 -4.65 -24.93 9.20
C ASP A 252 -3.64 -24.71 8.06
N SER A 253 -4.08 -24.11 6.96
CA SER A 253 -3.22 -23.75 5.83
C SER A 253 -2.71 -22.31 5.87
N THR A 254 -3.26 -21.47 6.74
CA THR A 254 -2.87 -20.06 6.87
C THR A 254 -1.48 -19.91 7.47
N LEU A 255 -0.56 -19.31 6.71
CA LEU A 255 0.76 -18.87 7.19
C LEU A 255 0.73 -17.46 7.76
N PHE A 256 -0.10 -16.60 7.16
CA PHE A 256 -0.20 -15.20 7.57
C PHE A 256 -1.63 -14.69 7.36
N LEU A 257 -2.12 -13.90 8.31
CA LEU A 257 -3.36 -13.15 8.20
C LEU A 257 -3.09 -11.73 8.70
N PHE A 258 -3.34 -10.76 7.83
CA PHE A 258 -3.38 -9.34 8.14
C PHE A 258 -4.83 -8.86 8.15
N ASP A 259 -5.21 -8.15 9.20
CA ASP A 259 -6.54 -7.54 9.36
C ASP A 259 -6.44 -6.35 10.33
N ALA A 260 -7.56 -5.67 10.57
CA ALA A 260 -7.64 -4.54 11.51
C ALA A 260 -7.16 -4.86 12.94
N SER A 261 -7.25 -6.12 13.39
CA SER A 261 -6.78 -6.51 14.73
C SER A 261 -5.25 -6.48 14.83
N THR A 262 -4.57 -6.75 13.71
CA THR A 262 -3.11 -6.79 13.62
C THR A 262 -2.48 -5.45 14.00
N LEU A 263 -3.13 -4.33 13.63
CA LEU A 263 -2.68 -2.96 13.91
C LEU A 263 -2.44 -2.66 15.39
N THR A 264 -3.15 -3.35 16.30
CA THR A 264 -3.01 -3.14 17.75
C THR A 264 -1.65 -3.59 18.28
N SER A 265 -1.02 -4.53 17.58
CA SER A 265 0.22 -5.18 17.99
C SER A 265 1.46 -4.71 17.24
N MET A 266 1.26 -3.94 16.17
CA MET A 266 2.34 -3.41 15.31
C MET A 266 3.03 -2.22 15.95
N LYS A 267 4.34 -2.12 15.75
CA LYS A 267 5.06 -0.86 15.99
C LYS A 267 4.59 0.16 14.97
N LYS A 268 4.38 1.42 15.38
CA LYS A 268 4.01 2.53 14.48
C LYS A 268 5.15 3.54 14.41
N ILE A 269 5.44 4.03 13.23
CA ILE A 269 6.42 5.10 13.00
C ILE A 269 5.91 6.09 11.97
N HIS A 270 6.46 7.30 11.98
CA HIS A 270 6.21 8.29 10.94
C HIS A 270 6.97 7.96 9.64
N GLN A 271 6.54 8.50 8.51
CA GLN A 271 7.16 8.20 7.20
C GLN A 271 8.62 8.66 7.13
N GLU A 272 8.96 9.78 7.76
CA GLU A 272 10.31 10.35 7.83
C GLU A 272 11.30 9.48 8.61
N GLU A 273 10.81 8.57 9.46
CA GLU A 273 11.62 7.59 10.18
C GLU A 273 11.89 6.34 9.33
N PHE A 274 11.21 6.18 8.19
CA PHE A 274 11.24 4.98 7.38
C PHE A 274 12.39 4.98 6.36
N LYS A 275 13.51 4.43 6.80
CA LYS A 275 14.79 4.31 6.07
C LYS A 275 15.06 2.89 5.60
N ASN A 276 16.03 2.71 4.71
CA ASN A 276 16.38 1.39 4.16
C ASN A 276 16.92 0.39 5.21
N ASP A 277 17.41 0.88 6.35
CA ASP A 277 17.93 0.09 7.48
C ASP A 277 16.90 -0.09 8.61
N THR A 278 15.63 0.30 8.39
CA THR A 278 14.58 0.19 9.39
C THR A 278 14.34 -1.27 9.76
N LYS A 279 14.57 -1.62 11.02
CA LYS A 279 14.28 -2.95 11.55
C LYS A 279 12.77 -3.17 11.67
N VAL A 280 12.27 -4.21 11.01
CA VAL A 280 10.87 -4.63 11.09
C VAL A 280 10.71 -5.64 12.24
N PRO A 281 9.92 -5.33 13.29
CA PRO A 281 9.66 -6.28 14.37
C PRO A 281 8.85 -7.49 13.89
N ASP A 282 8.89 -8.61 14.62
CA ASP A 282 8.10 -9.81 14.30
C ASP A 282 6.60 -9.53 14.18
N LYS A 283 6.07 -8.68 15.06
CA LYS A 283 4.64 -8.28 15.03
C LYS A 283 4.31 -7.27 13.91
N GLY A 284 5.31 -6.84 13.15
CA GLY A 284 5.16 -5.90 12.05
C GLY A 284 5.38 -4.43 12.45
N LEU A 285 5.52 -3.62 11.40
CA LEU A 285 5.74 -2.17 11.44
C LEU A 285 4.68 -1.49 10.56
N PHE A 286 3.99 -0.50 11.09
CA PHE A 286 3.10 0.36 10.31
C PHE A 286 3.75 1.74 10.18
N VAL A 287 3.84 2.22 8.94
CA VAL A 287 4.49 3.47 8.58
C VAL A 287 3.44 4.43 8.04
N GLY A 288 3.43 5.67 8.55
CA GLY A 288 2.55 6.72 8.04
C GLY A 288 1.09 6.62 8.51
N PRO A 289 0.19 7.44 7.94
CA PRO A 289 -1.19 7.53 8.38
C PRO A 289 -2.02 6.31 7.98
N TYR A 290 -3.08 6.07 8.72
CA TYR A 290 -4.15 5.16 8.34
C TYR A 290 -5.44 5.54 9.04
N LYS A 291 -6.57 5.12 8.48
CA LYS A 291 -7.85 5.13 9.19
C LYS A 291 -8.57 3.80 9.06
N THR A 292 -9.36 3.48 10.07
CA THR A 292 -10.23 2.31 10.03
C THR A 292 -11.59 2.69 9.45
N ILE A 293 -12.00 2.00 8.40
CA ILE A 293 -13.29 2.19 7.72
C ILE A 293 -14.14 0.92 7.82
N LYS A 294 -15.41 1.02 7.42
CA LYS A 294 -16.27 -0.15 7.28
C LYS A 294 -15.83 -0.97 6.06
N GLY A 295 -15.55 -2.24 6.29
CA GLY A 295 -15.25 -3.20 5.24
C GLY A 295 -16.46 -4.00 4.76
N LYS A 296 -16.21 -5.01 3.92
CA LYS A 296 -17.21 -5.95 3.42
C LYS A 296 -17.83 -6.79 4.54
N PHE A 297 -17.00 -7.37 5.40
CA PHE A 297 -17.40 -8.24 6.51
C PHE A 297 -17.08 -7.66 7.89
N GLY A 298 -16.25 -6.62 7.97
CA GLY A 298 -15.83 -6.07 9.25
C GLY A 298 -15.18 -4.69 9.16
N LYS A 299 -13.99 -4.58 9.74
CA LYS A 299 -13.19 -3.34 9.76
C LYS A 299 -12.09 -3.46 8.72
N ALA A 300 -11.92 -2.42 7.92
CA ALA A 300 -10.83 -2.31 6.97
C ALA A 300 -9.86 -1.19 7.30
N ILE A 301 -8.66 -1.29 6.75
CA ILE A 301 -7.57 -0.34 6.93
C ILE A 301 -7.44 0.43 5.63
N GLN A 302 -7.74 1.72 5.66
CA GLN A 302 -7.43 2.64 4.58
C GLN A 302 -6.06 3.26 4.84
N PHE A 303 -5.20 3.23 3.84
CA PHE A 303 -3.79 3.61 3.95
C PHE A 303 -3.57 5.11 3.67
N HIS A 304 -4.54 5.95 4.00
CA HIS A 304 -4.44 7.41 4.01
C HIS A 304 -5.60 7.99 4.83
N GLU A 305 -5.46 9.26 5.23
CA GLU A 305 -6.47 10.01 5.99
C GLU A 305 -7.57 10.63 5.13
#